data_AF-A0A7W1MCR6-F1
#
_entry.id   AF-A0A7W1MCR6-F1
#
_cell.length_a   1.000
_cell.length_b   1.000
_cell.length_c   1.000
_cell.angle_alpha   90.00
_cell.angle_beta   90.00
_cell.angle_gamma   90.00
#
_symmetry.space_group_name_H-M   'P 1'
#
loop_
_entity.id
_entity.type
_entity.pdbx_description
1 polymer ?
#
loop_
_entity_poly.entity_id
_entity_poly.type
_entity_poly.pdbx_seq_one_letter_code
_entity_poly.pdbx_strand_id
1 'polypeptide(L)'
;MYAVKILLIAYYLLFSFEQIQSVEDEPKSSHNFPIIYLQPNTTQLFTELYQAYGLLKPQEKTFFENALYLDQSTPPSILPFQPSNQNIFDHASQVLMEFHKRVNDLELYIDPNKPKPLFYIGSGSKHLIVALVYGIVMSEPNKKFVFVEQSPFYSGHPNAVTGLFKYPNARFFAFHNPSEIVLEPDEILVEFVTSPNNPDGKFRKPLTNAQIIIADFVFASSAFGNDGTGYLEKNIQWIKEARASGKHVFSFNSASKQFGKTGTRCGYIWYPTYDTYASSIFKNFFNFTSYSTVGAGSSGLAEFLNLIKAFLDSPDAGKGLREDARKSLFNRHELVEKELLIRYPGSNILSIPGSPTLFAKIKDSRVPIKKASDILLEDLSIAVNNGEPMGESNEFIRLNLSGYSELLVEFLNRLSNKKKYNRSDVLLTTVQECSTTKVCSQELKNTLYVVSPGICHIEADAINGPIEILFPSFIDYDLSNVISVKKIDSSSHQVIVRAENFAAVLKEPKQTINIQWTQSNYLKSRDSGWQIIKNLSR
;
A
#
# COMPACT_ATOMS: atom_id res chain seq x y z
N MET A 1 40.34 0.56 13.33
CA MET A 1 39.95 0.77 11.92
C MET A 1 39.48 -0.49 11.20
N TYR A 2 39.95 -1.70 11.56
CA TYR A 2 39.46 -2.96 10.98
C TYR A 2 38.14 -3.49 11.58
N ALA A 3 37.74 -3.05 12.78
CA ALA A 3 36.47 -3.45 13.42
C ALA A 3 35.22 -2.77 12.80
N VAL A 4 35.37 -1.63 12.13
CA VAL A 4 34.24 -0.87 11.54
C VAL A 4 33.83 -1.41 10.18
N LYS A 5 34.73 -2.07 9.44
CA LYS A 5 34.40 -2.75 8.18
C LYS A 5 33.58 -4.03 8.38
N ILE A 6 33.71 -4.70 9.52
CA ILE A 6 32.96 -5.93 9.83
C ILE A 6 31.51 -5.61 10.22
N LEU A 7 31.26 -4.46 10.86
CA LEU A 7 29.89 -4.00 11.17
C LEU A 7 29.11 -3.52 9.93
N LEU A 8 29.77 -2.92 8.93
CA LEU A 8 29.10 -2.49 7.69
C LEU A 8 28.72 -3.65 6.75
N ILE A 9 29.48 -4.74 6.77
CA ILE A 9 29.13 -5.97 6.03
C ILE A 9 27.98 -6.71 6.73
N ALA A 10 27.93 -6.70 8.07
CA ALA A 10 26.79 -7.21 8.82
C ALA A 10 25.50 -6.38 8.58
N TYR A 11 25.63 -5.05 8.40
CA TYR A 11 24.50 -4.16 8.14
C TYR A 11 23.86 -4.36 6.75
N TYR A 12 24.67 -4.65 5.71
CA TYR A 12 24.16 -4.99 4.37
C TYR A 12 23.55 -6.39 4.30
N LEU A 13 24.02 -7.34 5.11
CA LEU A 13 23.46 -8.69 5.20
C LEU A 13 22.16 -8.75 6.03
N LEU A 14 21.97 -7.86 7.01
CA LEU A 14 20.76 -7.82 7.85
C LEU A 14 19.55 -7.13 7.19
N PHE A 15 19.75 -6.21 6.24
CA PHE A 15 18.65 -5.56 5.52
C PHE A 15 18.21 -6.25 4.22
N SER A 16 18.87 -7.38 3.89
CA SER A 16 18.53 -8.21 2.72
C SER A 16 17.80 -9.51 3.09
N PHE A 17 17.48 -9.73 4.37
CA PHE A 17 16.84 -10.96 4.87
C PHE A 17 15.76 -10.62 5.91
N GLU A 18 14.56 -10.23 5.45
CA GLU A 18 13.33 -10.68 6.10
C GLU A 18 12.64 -11.65 5.12
N GLN A 19 12.68 -12.94 5.51
CA GLN A 19 12.10 -14.13 4.86
C GLN A 19 12.78 -14.66 3.59
N ILE A 20 14.07 -15.01 3.71
CA ILE A 20 14.44 -16.38 3.32
C ILE A 20 14.40 -17.17 4.63
N GLN A 21 13.25 -17.79 4.92
CA GLN A 21 13.30 -19.06 5.63
C GLN A 21 14.29 -19.94 4.85
N SER A 22 15.08 -20.74 5.55
CA SER A 22 15.87 -21.81 4.95
C SER A 22 15.12 -22.39 3.75
N VAL A 23 15.78 -22.39 2.57
CA VAL A 23 15.34 -23.15 1.39
C VAL A 23 15.56 -24.64 1.67
N GLU A 24 14.99 -25.12 2.76
CA GLU A 24 14.88 -26.51 3.12
C GLU A 24 13.38 -26.75 3.31
N ASP A 25 12.85 -27.53 2.36
CA ASP A 25 11.48 -27.98 2.17
C ASP A 25 10.44 -26.93 1.74
N GLU A 26 10.63 -26.36 0.53
CA GLU A 26 9.48 -25.86 -0.23
C GLU A 26 8.47 -27.01 -0.41
N PRO A 27 7.21 -26.87 0.06
CA PRO A 27 6.17 -27.84 -0.21
C PRO A 27 5.98 -27.92 -1.72
N LYS A 28 6.37 -29.06 -2.31
CA LYS A 28 6.15 -29.30 -3.73
C LYS A 28 4.66 -29.33 -4.00
N SER A 29 4.18 -28.33 -4.76
CA SER A 29 2.85 -28.35 -5.37
C SER A 29 2.67 -29.66 -6.14
N SER A 30 1.59 -30.39 -5.87
CA SER A 30 1.24 -31.60 -6.63
C SER A 30 0.70 -31.30 -8.03
N HIS A 31 0.46 -30.01 -8.34
CA HIS A 31 -0.04 -29.52 -9.61
C HIS A 31 1.04 -28.76 -10.39
N ASN A 32 1.09 -28.95 -11.72
CA ASN A 32 1.95 -28.21 -12.65
C ASN A 32 1.57 -26.72 -12.81
N PHE A 33 0.74 -26.17 -11.91
CA PHE A 33 0.39 -24.76 -11.94
C PHE A 33 1.44 -23.96 -11.17
N PRO A 34 1.85 -22.81 -11.71
CA PRO A 34 2.71 -21.89 -11.01
C PRO A 34 1.99 -21.23 -9.81
N ILE A 35 2.77 -20.91 -8.79
CA ILE A 35 2.29 -20.43 -7.50
C ILE A 35 1.83 -18.97 -7.63
N ILE A 36 0.66 -18.64 -7.06
CA ILE A 36 0.15 -17.27 -6.93
C ILE A 36 0.32 -16.81 -5.49
N TYR A 37 0.88 -15.61 -5.30
CA TYR A 37 1.11 -15.02 -3.99
C TYR A 37 0.02 -13.98 -3.67
N LEU A 38 -0.93 -14.35 -2.82
CA LEU A 38 -1.94 -13.45 -2.25
C LEU A 38 -1.57 -13.02 -0.82
N GLN A 39 -0.29 -13.13 -0.46
CA GLN A 39 0.25 -12.77 0.84
C GLN A 39 0.47 -11.27 1.05
N PRO A 40 1.10 -10.53 0.12
CA PRO A 40 1.43 -9.12 0.34
C PRO A 40 0.14 -8.32 0.46
N ASN A 41 0.02 -7.49 1.50
CA ASN A 41 -1.08 -6.53 1.61
C ASN A 41 -0.76 -5.27 0.78
N THR A 42 -0.56 -5.51 -0.52
CA THR A 42 -0.38 -4.52 -1.56
C THR A 42 -1.73 -4.17 -2.17
N THR A 43 -1.84 -2.97 -2.72
CA THR A 43 -3.12 -2.36 -3.11
C THR A 43 -3.14 -2.09 -4.61
N GLN A 44 -2.73 -3.08 -5.41
CA GLN A 44 -2.66 -2.95 -6.87
C GLN A 44 -4.01 -2.71 -7.55
N LEU A 45 -5.13 -3.04 -6.89
CA LEU A 45 -6.45 -2.55 -7.28
C LEU A 45 -6.45 -1.04 -7.56
N PHE A 46 -5.78 -0.24 -6.72
CA PHE A 46 -5.69 1.21 -6.93
C PHE A 46 -4.82 1.57 -8.14
N THR A 47 -3.78 0.78 -8.46
CA THR A 47 -3.03 0.96 -9.70
C THR A 47 -3.92 0.79 -10.93
N GLU A 48 -4.74 -0.26 -10.95
CA GLU A 48 -5.70 -0.50 -12.05
C GLU A 48 -6.77 0.60 -12.14
N LEU A 49 -7.21 1.14 -11.00
CA LEU A 49 -8.15 2.26 -10.97
C LEU A 49 -7.49 3.59 -11.38
N TYR A 50 -6.26 3.86 -10.95
CA TYR A 50 -5.51 5.03 -11.44
C TYR A 50 -5.34 5.00 -12.94
N GLN A 51 -5.20 3.82 -13.54
CA GLN A 51 -5.21 3.69 -14.99
C GLN A 51 -6.56 4.06 -15.59
N ALA A 52 -7.65 3.58 -15.02
CA ALA A 52 -9.00 3.89 -15.48
C ALA A 52 -9.36 5.39 -15.34
N TYR A 53 -8.76 6.08 -14.37
CA TYR A 53 -8.99 7.50 -14.06
C TYR A 53 -7.89 8.43 -14.59
N GLY A 54 -6.95 7.96 -15.41
CA GLY A 54 -5.87 8.81 -15.94
C GLY A 54 -4.86 9.32 -14.89
N LEU A 55 -4.79 8.69 -13.71
CA LEU A 55 -3.98 9.08 -12.56
C LEU A 55 -2.72 8.24 -12.35
N LEU A 56 -2.34 7.36 -13.29
CA LEU A 56 -1.12 6.54 -13.15
C LEU A 56 0.14 7.38 -12.97
N LYS A 57 0.25 8.44 -13.78
CA LYS A 57 1.34 9.40 -13.75
C LYS A 57 0.75 10.82 -13.68
N PRO A 58 0.34 11.27 -12.47
CA PRO A 58 -0.21 12.60 -12.31
C PRO A 58 0.84 13.65 -12.71
N GLN A 59 0.39 14.84 -13.12
CA GLN A 59 1.29 15.92 -13.49
C GLN A 59 2.28 16.22 -12.36
N GLU A 60 3.57 16.32 -12.70
CA GLU A 60 4.60 16.71 -11.75
C GLU A 60 4.42 18.19 -11.38
N LYS A 61 3.91 18.44 -10.17
CA LYS A 61 3.69 19.78 -9.58
C LYS A 61 4.48 19.99 -8.29
N THR A 62 5.27 19.00 -7.89
CA THR A 62 6.07 18.98 -6.67
C THR A 62 7.47 18.54 -7.05
N PHE A 63 8.43 19.42 -6.79
CA PHE A 63 9.84 19.21 -7.13
C PHE A 63 10.65 19.41 -5.86
N PHE A 64 11.26 18.33 -5.38
CA PHE A 64 12.21 18.36 -4.29
C PHE A 64 13.57 17.94 -4.80
N GLU A 65 14.63 18.53 -4.26
CA GLU A 65 15.99 18.13 -4.62
C GLU A 65 16.26 16.71 -4.12
N ASN A 66 16.71 15.84 -5.02
CA ASN A 66 16.96 14.42 -4.74
C ASN A 66 18.17 14.19 -3.82
N ALA A 67 19.00 15.21 -3.59
CA ALA A 67 20.19 15.17 -2.73
C ALA A 67 19.89 15.58 -1.27
N LEU A 68 18.65 15.93 -0.92
CA LEU A 68 18.28 16.35 0.43
C LEU A 68 17.99 15.16 1.36
N TYR A 69 18.60 15.18 2.54
CA TYR A 69 18.23 14.32 3.66
C TYR A 69 17.08 14.96 4.44
N LEU A 70 15.93 14.27 4.54
CA LEU A 70 14.77 14.76 5.29
C LEU A 70 14.90 14.46 6.79
N ASP A 71 15.90 15.08 7.43
CA ASP A 71 16.19 14.94 8.85
C ASP A 71 15.69 16.15 9.67
N GLN A 72 15.01 15.87 10.79
CA GLN A 72 14.60 16.84 11.81
C GLN A 72 15.06 16.45 13.24
N SER A 73 15.96 15.47 13.39
CA SER A 73 16.40 14.96 14.71
C SER A 73 17.16 15.96 15.56
N THR A 74 17.75 16.98 14.96
CA THR A 74 18.54 17.91 15.75
C THR A 74 17.59 18.84 16.51
N PRO A 75 17.65 18.88 17.85
CA PRO A 75 16.88 19.85 18.62
C PRO A 75 17.17 21.26 18.10
N PRO A 76 16.16 22.16 18.02
CA PRO A 76 16.34 23.54 17.56
C PRO A 76 17.45 24.30 18.31
N SER A 77 17.78 23.83 19.52
CA SER A 77 18.82 24.37 20.39
C SER A 77 20.25 23.98 20.02
N ILE A 78 20.47 22.99 19.13
CA ILE A 78 21.81 22.47 18.76
C ILE A 78 22.18 22.83 17.32
N LEU A 79 21.25 22.66 16.38
CA LEU A 79 21.30 23.22 15.04
C LEU A 79 19.89 23.73 14.73
N PRO A 80 19.73 24.93 14.12
CA PRO A 80 18.43 25.32 13.61
C PRO A 80 17.94 24.24 12.64
N PHE A 81 16.64 23.94 12.65
CA PHE A 81 16.03 23.10 11.62
C PHE A 81 16.59 23.53 10.27
N GLN A 82 17.09 22.59 9.46
CA GLN A 82 17.53 22.94 8.11
C GLN A 82 16.34 23.59 7.41
N PRO A 83 16.39 24.89 7.05
CA PRO A 83 15.21 25.60 6.59
C PRO A 83 14.61 24.99 5.32
N SER A 84 15.45 24.36 4.49
CA SER A 84 15.05 23.57 3.32
C SER A 84 14.15 22.38 3.69
N ASN A 85 14.48 21.64 4.76
CA ASN A 85 13.67 20.53 5.23
C ASN A 85 12.34 21.02 5.78
N GLN A 86 12.35 22.10 6.56
CA GLN A 86 11.13 22.67 7.13
C GLN A 86 10.14 23.10 6.02
N ASN A 87 10.63 23.73 4.95
CA ASN A 87 9.80 24.09 3.79
C ASN A 87 9.16 22.85 3.13
N ILE A 88 9.89 21.74 3.02
CA ILE A 88 9.36 20.47 2.48
C ILE A 88 8.26 19.91 3.38
N PHE A 89 8.50 19.86 4.69
CA PHE A 89 7.50 19.38 5.66
C PHE A 89 6.27 20.28 5.72
N ASP A 90 6.44 21.60 5.68
CA ASP A 90 5.32 22.55 5.65
C ASP A 90 4.50 22.41 4.37
N HIS A 91 5.16 22.24 3.21
CA HIS A 91 4.48 21.98 1.95
C HIS A 91 3.68 20.67 1.98
N ALA A 92 4.30 19.58 2.45
CA ALA A 92 3.64 18.28 2.58
C ALA A 92 2.46 18.34 3.55
N SER A 93 2.66 18.97 4.70
CA SER A 93 1.63 19.20 5.71
C SER A 93 0.44 19.97 5.11
N GLN A 94 0.70 21.07 4.39
CA GLN A 94 -0.36 21.87 3.76
C GLN A 94 -1.17 21.05 2.75
N VAL A 95 -0.51 20.37 1.81
CA VAL A 95 -1.18 19.57 0.76
C VAL A 95 -2.02 18.46 1.36
N LEU A 96 -1.49 17.74 2.36
CA LEU A 96 -2.22 16.66 3.02
C LEU A 96 -3.36 17.18 3.90
N MET A 97 -3.16 18.29 4.63
CA MET A 97 -4.23 18.92 5.41
C MET A 97 -5.39 19.35 4.52
N GLU A 98 -5.10 19.92 3.34
CA GLU A 98 -6.13 20.32 2.37
C GLU A 98 -6.94 19.11 1.88
N PHE A 99 -6.25 18.03 1.51
CA PHE A 99 -6.89 16.78 1.11
C PHE A 99 -7.76 16.21 2.24
N HIS A 100 -7.20 16.05 3.44
CA HIS A 100 -7.90 15.46 4.58
C HIS A 100 -9.08 16.32 5.05
N LYS A 101 -8.98 17.65 4.92
CA LYS A 101 -10.13 18.54 5.14
C LYS A 101 -11.23 18.29 4.11
N ARG A 102 -10.86 18.12 2.83
CA ARG A 102 -11.81 17.90 1.74
C ARG A 102 -12.52 16.55 1.81
N VAL A 103 -11.86 15.51 2.32
CA VAL A 103 -12.46 14.19 2.53
C VAL A 103 -13.00 13.97 3.95
N ASN A 104 -13.01 15.02 4.78
CA ASN A 104 -13.58 15.07 6.12
C ASN A 104 -13.01 14.04 7.11
N ASP A 105 -11.69 13.83 7.08
CA ASP A 105 -10.97 12.92 7.98
C ASP A 105 -9.79 13.57 8.73
N LEU A 106 -9.56 14.88 8.55
CA LEU A 106 -8.44 15.62 9.16
C LEU A 106 -8.39 15.46 10.69
N GLU A 107 -9.55 15.41 11.35
CA GLU A 107 -9.65 15.30 12.80
C GLU A 107 -9.19 13.95 13.36
N LEU A 108 -9.04 12.93 12.50
CA LEU A 108 -8.33 11.71 12.89
C LEU A 108 -6.92 12.04 13.36
N TYR A 109 -6.27 13.00 12.71
CA TYR A 109 -4.85 13.28 12.90
C TYR A 109 -4.56 14.54 13.70
N ILE A 110 -5.43 15.54 13.63
CA ILE A 110 -5.24 16.84 14.27
C ILE A 110 -6.41 17.14 15.21
N ASP A 111 -6.12 17.55 16.45
CA ASP A 111 -7.14 18.13 17.32
C ASP A 111 -7.35 19.61 16.96
N PRO A 112 -8.54 20.02 16.45
CA PRO A 112 -8.80 21.40 16.07
C PRO A 112 -8.79 22.38 17.24
N ASN A 113 -8.86 21.89 18.49
CA ASN A 113 -8.86 22.72 19.70
C ASN A 113 -7.48 22.90 20.33
N LYS A 114 -6.42 22.42 19.67
CA LYS A 114 -5.05 22.44 20.17
C LYS A 114 -4.12 23.21 19.23
N PRO A 115 -2.95 23.65 19.70
CA PRO A 115 -1.92 24.22 18.84
C PRO A 115 -1.55 23.29 17.69
N LYS A 116 -1.10 23.87 16.56
CA LYS A 116 -0.72 23.10 15.38
C LYS A 116 0.36 22.06 15.73
N PRO A 117 0.12 20.76 15.48
CA PRO A 117 1.11 19.70 15.71
C PRO A 117 2.28 19.77 14.73
N LEU A 118 3.39 19.12 15.05
CA LEU A 118 4.54 19.01 14.16
C LEU A 118 4.28 17.93 13.11
N PHE A 119 4.37 18.26 11.82
CA PHE A 119 4.23 17.28 10.76
C PHE A 119 5.54 16.54 10.51
N TYR A 120 5.48 15.22 10.38
CA TYR A 120 6.64 14.39 10.06
C TYR A 120 6.27 13.21 9.16
N ILE A 121 7.26 12.70 8.44
CA ILE A 121 7.11 11.53 7.56
C ILE A 121 8.08 10.42 7.95
N GLY A 122 7.66 9.18 7.80
CA GLY A 122 8.51 7.99 7.93
C GLY A 122 8.52 7.17 6.65
N SER A 123 9.43 6.19 6.61
CA SER A 123 9.60 5.22 5.51
C SER A 123 8.49 4.16 5.46
N GLY A 124 7.24 4.64 5.39
CA GLY A 124 5.99 3.89 5.60
C GLY A 124 5.53 3.94 7.06
N SER A 125 4.27 3.55 7.31
CA SER A 125 3.72 3.51 8.67
C SER A 125 4.45 2.54 9.60
N LYS A 126 5.00 1.41 9.08
CA LYS A 126 5.85 0.49 9.87
C LYS A 126 7.02 1.22 10.54
N HIS A 127 7.64 2.19 9.85
CA HIS A 127 8.71 2.98 10.45
C HIS A 127 8.17 3.86 11.61
N LEU A 128 7.03 4.53 11.42
CA LEU A 128 6.40 5.33 12.48
C LEU A 128 5.99 4.50 13.70
N ILE A 129 5.44 3.30 13.49
CA ILE A 129 5.10 2.35 14.56
C ILE A 129 6.34 2.02 15.39
N VAL A 130 7.42 1.60 14.73
CA VAL A 130 8.68 1.24 15.40
C VAL A 130 9.27 2.45 16.13
N ALA A 131 9.24 3.63 15.52
CA ALA A 131 9.71 4.87 16.13
C ALA A 131 8.90 5.26 17.38
N LEU A 132 7.58 5.08 17.37
CA LEU A 132 6.72 5.33 18.53
C LEU A 132 7.02 4.35 19.67
N VAL A 133 7.11 3.05 19.37
CA VAL A 133 7.48 2.04 20.38
C VAL A 133 8.85 2.35 20.97
N TYR A 134 9.85 2.63 20.13
CA TYR A 134 11.19 3.03 20.58
C TYR A 134 11.13 4.30 21.45
N GLY A 135 10.40 5.33 21.00
CA GLY A 135 10.25 6.59 21.73
C GLY A 135 9.64 6.41 23.11
N ILE A 136 8.59 5.60 23.23
CA ILE A 136 7.93 5.25 24.50
C ILE A 136 8.91 4.52 25.42
N VAL A 137 9.47 3.41 24.94
CA VAL A 137 10.25 2.49 25.76
C VAL A 137 11.59 3.10 26.21
N MET A 138 12.26 3.83 25.32
CA MET A 138 13.61 4.37 25.57
C MET A 138 13.60 5.70 26.33
N SER A 139 12.47 6.41 26.36
CA SER A 139 12.33 7.64 27.16
C SER A 139 12.13 7.34 28.64
N GLU A 140 11.64 6.16 28.98
CA GLU A 140 11.33 5.76 30.35
C GLU A 140 11.91 4.37 30.67
N PRO A 141 13.24 4.17 30.60
CA PRO A 141 13.87 2.85 30.72
C PRO A 141 13.64 2.17 32.08
N ASN A 142 13.26 2.94 33.10
CA ASN A 142 12.96 2.43 34.44
C ASN A 142 11.49 1.98 34.61
N LYS A 143 10.63 2.22 33.61
CA LYS A 143 9.23 1.80 33.61
C LYS A 143 9.04 0.56 32.75
N LYS A 144 8.06 -0.26 33.08
CA LYS A 144 7.69 -1.46 32.31
C LYS A 144 6.45 -1.17 31.48
N PHE A 145 6.44 -1.61 30.23
CA PHE A 145 5.34 -1.40 29.31
C PHE A 145 4.73 -2.72 28.84
N VAL A 146 3.41 -2.74 28.78
CA VAL A 146 2.64 -3.82 28.15
C VAL A 146 1.90 -3.23 26.98
N PHE A 147 2.38 -3.55 25.79
CA PHE A 147 1.69 -3.21 24.55
C PHE A 147 0.63 -4.27 24.30
N VAL A 148 -0.60 -3.85 24.05
CA VAL A 148 -1.72 -4.76 23.80
C VAL A 148 -2.43 -4.44 22.49
N GLU A 149 -3.00 -5.46 21.89
CA GLU A 149 -3.91 -5.32 20.75
C GLU A 149 -4.93 -6.45 20.74
N GLN A 150 -6.15 -6.15 20.30
CA GLN A 150 -7.19 -7.16 20.17
C GLN A 150 -6.88 -8.15 19.03
N SER A 151 -6.93 -9.45 19.27
CA SER A 151 -6.87 -10.48 18.21
C SER A 151 -8.15 -10.52 17.38
N PRO A 152 -8.07 -10.71 16.06
CA PRO A 152 -6.85 -10.75 15.25
C PRO A 152 -6.29 -9.34 14.97
N PHE A 153 -4.99 -9.21 14.75
CA PHE A 153 -4.32 -7.91 14.55
C PHE A 153 -3.27 -7.89 13.43
N TYR A 154 -2.72 -6.72 13.15
CA TYR A 154 -1.60 -6.57 12.22
C TYR A 154 -0.28 -7.05 12.83
N SER A 155 0.31 -8.09 12.23
CA SER A 155 1.55 -8.72 12.69
C SER A 155 2.78 -7.79 12.77
N GLY A 156 2.73 -6.60 12.19
CA GLY A 156 3.79 -5.61 12.33
C GLY A 156 3.87 -4.97 13.72
N HIS A 157 2.75 -4.92 14.47
CA HIS A 157 2.70 -4.34 15.82
C HIS A 157 3.49 -5.15 16.86
N PRO A 158 3.28 -6.46 17.04
CA PRO A 158 4.13 -7.24 17.94
C PRO A 158 5.60 -7.23 17.49
N ASN A 159 5.87 -7.23 16.19
CA ASN A 159 7.24 -7.17 15.68
C ASN A 159 7.96 -5.89 16.14
N ALA A 160 7.26 -4.74 16.17
CA ALA A 160 7.83 -3.50 16.68
C ALA A 160 8.18 -3.53 18.19
N VAL A 161 7.52 -4.39 18.97
CA VAL A 161 7.69 -4.48 20.43
C VAL A 161 8.66 -5.60 20.82
N THR A 162 8.55 -6.79 20.24
CA THR A 162 9.34 -7.96 20.68
C THR A 162 10.11 -8.65 19.56
N GLY A 163 9.83 -8.31 18.29
CA GLY A 163 10.45 -8.96 17.13
C GLY A 163 11.77 -8.32 16.70
N LEU A 164 11.75 -7.02 16.39
CA LEU A 164 12.89 -6.29 15.83
C LEU A 164 13.92 -5.90 16.90
N PHE A 165 13.44 -5.41 18.03
CA PHE A 165 14.25 -5.00 19.16
C PHE A 165 13.90 -5.83 20.39
N LYS A 166 14.93 -6.16 21.18
CA LYS A 166 14.75 -6.83 22.47
C LYS A 166 14.72 -5.77 23.57
N TYR A 167 13.55 -5.23 23.84
CA TYR A 167 13.35 -4.29 24.94
C TYR A 167 13.25 -5.06 26.28
N PRO A 168 14.14 -4.81 27.25
CA PRO A 168 14.07 -5.50 28.55
C PRO A 168 12.86 -5.05 29.39
N ASN A 169 12.28 -3.90 29.07
CA ASN A 169 11.21 -3.25 29.81
C ASN A 169 9.91 -3.13 28.99
N ALA A 170 9.74 -3.90 27.92
CA ALA A 170 8.49 -3.95 27.16
C ALA A 170 8.13 -5.37 26.74
N ARG A 171 6.84 -5.68 26.76
CA ARG A 171 6.28 -6.93 26.21
C ARG A 171 5.02 -6.63 25.39
N PHE A 172 4.69 -7.55 24.49
CA PHE A 172 3.44 -7.52 23.72
C PHE A 172 2.49 -8.59 24.23
N PHE A 173 1.19 -8.27 24.28
CA PHE A 173 0.14 -9.22 24.63
C PHE A 173 -1.10 -9.04 23.73
N ALA A 174 -1.43 -10.12 23.01
CA ALA A 174 -2.66 -10.23 22.24
C ALA A 174 -3.82 -10.67 23.13
N PHE A 175 -5.01 -10.07 22.97
CA PHE A 175 -6.18 -10.44 23.75
C PHE A 175 -7.44 -10.61 22.90
N HIS A 176 -8.34 -11.52 23.26
CA HIS A 176 -9.69 -11.56 22.69
C HIS A 176 -10.68 -10.77 23.55
N ASN A 177 -10.54 -10.87 24.87
CA ASN A 177 -11.27 -10.10 25.87
C ASN A 177 -10.30 -9.27 26.73
N PRO A 178 -10.56 -7.96 26.96
CA PRO A 178 -9.73 -7.14 27.86
C PRO A 178 -9.50 -7.73 29.25
N SER A 179 -10.39 -8.60 29.75
CA SER A 179 -10.21 -9.29 31.04
C SER A 179 -9.04 -10.28 31.06
N GLU A 180 -8.51 -10.68 29.91
CA GLU A 180 -7.32 -11.55 29.79
C GLU A 180 -6.02 -10.80 30.11
N ILE A 181 -6.06 -9.46 30.10
CA ILE A 181 -4.89 -8.63 30.34
C ILE A 181 -4.58 -8.63 31.83
N VAL A 182 -3.48 -9.30 32.20
CA VAL A 182 -2.91 -9.25 33.54
C VAL A 182 -1.70 -8.33 33.52
N LEU A 183 -1.76 -7.27 34.33
CA LEU A 183 -0.66 -6.33 34.54
C LEU A 183 0.10 -6.70 35.81
N GLU A 184 1.41 -6.74 35.71
CA GLU A 184 2.29 -6.76 36.88
C GLU A 184 2.27 -5.38 37.57
N PRO A 185 2.65 -5.30 38.86
CA PRO A 185 2.83 -4.02 39.52
C PRO A 185 3.73 -3.08 38.71
N ASP A 186 3.30 -1.83 38.61
CA ASP A 186 4.01 -0.75 37.91
C ASP A 186 4.12 -0.89 36.37
N GLU A 187 3.42 -1.84 35.75
CA GLU A 187 3.31 -1.93 34.29
C GLU A 187 2.36 -0.85 33.73
N ILE A 188 2.83 -0.13 32.71
CA ILE A 188 2.04 0.84 31.94
C ILE A 188 1.44 0.15 30.71
N LEU A 189 0.12 0.24 30.60
CA LEU A 189 -0.62 -0.29 29.46
C LEU A 189 -0.58 0.68 28.27
N VAL A 190 -0.23 0.17 27.10
CA VAL A 190 -0.25 0.87 25.80
C VAL A 190 -1.11 0.07 24.84
N GLU A 191 -2.08 0.70 24.19
CA GLU A 191 -3.01 -0.01 23.28
C GLU A 191 -2.76 0.39 21.82
N PHE A 192 -2.51 -0.60 20.96
CA PHE A 192 -2.62 -0.44 19.51
C PHE A 192 -4.08 -0.56 19.09
N VAL A 193 -4.52 0.34 18.21
CA VAL A 193 -5.86 0.32 17.62
C VAL A 193 -5.76 0.48 16.11
N THR A 194 -6.10 -0.57 15.38
CA THR A 194 -6.17 -0.55 13.91
C THR A 194 -7.62 -0.45 13.46
N SER A 195 -8.00 0.60 12.73
CA SER A 195 -9.39 0.79 12.29
C SER A 195 -9.50 1.45 10.92
N PRO A 196 -10.17 0.84 9.92
CA PRO A 196 -10.57 -0.57 9.84
C PRO A 196 -9.44 -1.55 10.17
N ASN A 197 -9.77 -2.64 10.84
CA ASN A 197 -8.79 -3.61 11.32
C ASN A 197 -8.18 -4.45 10.19
N ASN A 198 -6.92 -4.86 10.36
CA ASN A 198 -6.29 -5.92 9.58
C ASN A 198 -6.20 -7.15 10.49
N PRO A 199 -6.79 -8.30 10.12
CA PRO A 199 -7.19 -8.70 8.76
C PRO A 199 -8.68 -8.63 8.40
N ASP A 200 -9.57 -8.33 9.35
CA ASP A 200 -11.01 -8.56 9.16
C ASP A 200 -11.82 -7.33 8.69
N GLY A 201 -11.19 -6.18 8.55
CA GLY A 201 -11.81 -4.94 8.05
C GLY A 201 -12.82 -4.32 9.01
N LYS A 202 -12.97 -4.83 10.24
CA LYS A 202 -13.97 -4.33 11.18
C LYS A 202 -13.55 -3.01 11.81
N PHE A 203 -14.54 -2.23 12.22
CA PHE A 203 -14.33 -1.06 13.06
C PHE A 203 -13.72 -1.46 14.40
N ARG A 204 -12.72 -0.70 14.86
CA ARG A 204 -12.18 -0.82 16.22
C ARG A 204 -12.02 0.54 16.88
N LYS A 205 -12.08 0.50 18.20
CA LYS A 205 -11.77 1.58 19.12
C LYS A 205 -11.03 0.99 20.32
N PRO A 206 -10.36 1.80 21.15
CA PRO A 206 -9.74 1.31 22.38
C PRO A 206 -10.74 0.54 23.24
N LEU A 207 -10.33 -0.63 23.74
CA LEU A 207 -11.11 -1.50 24.61
C LEU A 207 -10.58 -1.54 26.04
N THR A 208 -9.44 -0.90 26.29
CA THR A 208 -8.79 -0.89 27.59
C THR A 208 -8.78 0.49 28.26
N ASN A 209 -8.33 0.54 29.51
CA ASN A 209 -8.06 1.77 30.23
C ASN A 209 -6.68 2.37 29.92
N ALA A 210 -5.98 1.92 28.88
CA ALA A 210 -4.69 2.45 28.46
C ALA A 210 -4.75 3.98 28.32
N GLN A 211 -3.74 4.64 28.88
CA GLN A 211 -3.55 6.08 28.77
C GLN A 211 -2.81 6.47 27.50
N ILE A 212 -2.05 5.53 26.92
CA ILE A 212 -1.30 5.73 25.68
C ILE A 212 -1.94 4.87 24.59
N ILE A 213 -2.36 5.50 23.50
CA ILE A 213 -3.00 4.85 22.35
C ILE A 213 -2.16 5.12 21.11
N ILE A 214 -1.84 4.05 20.38
CA ILE A 214 -1.24 4.11 19.05
C ILE A 214 -2.31 3.71 18.03
N ALA A 215 -2.83 4.69 17.29
CA ALA A 215 -3.92 4.53 16.36
C ALA A 215 -3.42 4.42 14.91
N ASP A 216 -3.57 3.23 14.32
CA ASP A 216 -3.26 2.94 12.92
C ASP A 216 -4.51 3.13 12.05
N PHE A 217 -4.49 4.20 11.24
CA PHE A 217 -5.58 4.56 10.32
C PHE A 217 -5.22 4.35 8.85
N VAL A 218 -4.29 3.45 8.50
CA VAL A 218 -3.92 3.22 7.09
C VAL A 218 -5.10 2.80 6.21
N PHE A 219 -6.15 2.21 6.78
CA PHE A 219 -7.38 1.84 6.06
C PHE A 219 -8.55 2.81 6.26
N ALA A 220 -8.38 3.92 6.99
CA ALA A 220 -9.47 4.85 7.27
C ALA A 220 -9.79 5.69 6.02
N SER A 221 -10.61 5.13 5.13
CA SER A 221 -10.97 5.72 3.84
C SER A 221 -12.32 5.19 3.37
N SER A 222 -13.06 5.99 2.62
CA SER A 222 -14.33 5.56 1.98
C SER A 222 -14.16 4.43 0.97
N ALA A 223 -12.93 4.12 0.56
CA ALA A 223 -12.65 2.92 -0.24
C ALA A 223 -12.84 1.60 0.53
N PHE A 224 -12.84 1.64 1.86
CA PHE A 224 -12.86 0.46 2.73
C PHE A 224 -14.06 0.45 3.69
N GLY A 225 -14.29 -0.71 4.27
CA GLY A 225 -15.38 -0.94 5.22
C GLY A 225 -16.70 -1.29 4.53
N ASN A 226 -17.60 -1.91 5.28
CA ASN A 226 -18.89 -2.36 4.75
C ASN A 226 -19.90 -1.21 4.57
N ASP A 227 -19.73 -0.10 5.27
CA ASP A 227 -20.58 1.09 5.16
C ASP A 227 -20.07 2.09 4.11
N GLY A 228 -18.93 1.82 3.47
CA GLY A 228 -18.31 2.72 2.49
C GLY A 228 -17.81 4.03 3.08
N THR A 229 -17.67 4.11 4.40
CA THR A 229 -17.17 5.30 5.08
C THR A 229 -15.78 5.09 5.66
N GLY A 230 -15.20 3.88 5.64
CA GLY A 230 -13.98 3.57 6.39
C GLY A 230 -14.12 3.80 7.90
N TYR A 231 -15.36 3.84 8.40
CA TYR A 231 -15.73 4.24 9.75
C TYR A 231 -15.23 5.62 10.17
N LEU A 232 -15.05 6.56 9.23
CA LEU A 232 -14.47 7.88 9.51
C LEU A 232 -15.15 8.59 10.68
N GLU A 233 -16.49 8.69 10.68
CA GLU A 233 -17.23 9.35 11.76
C GLU A 233 -17.03 8.66 13.12
N LYS A 234 -17.11 7.33 13.15
CA LYS A 234 -16.93 6.55 14.39
C LYS A 234 -15.49 6.66 14.90
N ASN A 235 -14.51 6.68 13.99
CA ASN A 235 -13.10 6.85 14.31
C ASN A 235 -12.82 8.25 14.89
N ILE A 236 -13.35 9.30 14.25
CA ILE A 236 -13.25 10.67 14.76
C ILE A 236 -13.90 10.77 16.14
N GLN A 237 -15.08 10.16 16.33
CA GLN A 237 -15.81 10.20 17.59
C GLN A 237 -14.97 9.63 18.75
N TRP A 238 -14.45 8.41 18.62
CA TRP A 238 -13.70 7.81 19.73
C TRP A 238 -12.37 8.52 19.98
N ILE A 239 -11.71 9.04 18.95
CA ILE A 239 -10.47 9.82 19.11
C ILE A 239 -10.75 11.11 19.90
N LYS A 240 -11.83 11.82 19.57
CA LYS A 240 -12.25 13.02 20.31
C LYS A 240 -12.49 12.70 21.78
N GLU A 241 -13.23 11.63 22.05
CA GLU A 241 -13.48 11.15 23.42
C GLU A 241 -12.18 10.80 24.14
N ALA A 242 -11.27 10.07 23.49
CA ALA A 242 -9.98 9.69 24.06
C ALA A 242 -9.13 10.94 24.41
N ARG A 243 -8.97 11.88 23.48
CA ARG A 243 -8.25 13.15 23.70
C ARG A 243 -8.90 13.99 24.80
N ALA A 244 -10.23 14.11 24.80
CA ALA A 244 -10.97 14.86 25.82
C ALA A 244 -10.84 14.24 27.22
N SER A 245 -10.71 12.91 27.31
CA SER A 245 -10.47 12.20 28.57
C SER A 245 -9.01 12.26 29.05
N GLY A 246 -8.14 12.99 28.35
CA GLY A 246 -6.75 13.18 28.74
C GLY A 246 -5.80 12.07 28.30
N LYS A 247 -6.25 11.14 27.44
CA LYS A 247 -5.37 10.10 26.87
C LYS A 247 -4.41 10.67 25.85
N HIS A 248 -3.22 10.08 25.80
CA HIS A 248 -2.16 10.39 24.84
C HIS A 248 -2.39 9.57 23.56
N VAL A 249 -2.82 10.23 22.49
CA VAL A 249 -3.17 9.56 21.23
C VAL A 249 -2.16 9.91 20.14
N PHE A 250 -1.48 8.89 19.62
CA PHE A 250 -0.62 8.98 18.44
C PHE A 250 -1.33 8.35 17.25
N SER A 251 -1.72 9.15 16.26
CA SER A 251 -2.46 8.71 15.08
C SER A 251 -1.69 8.99 13.80
N PHE A 252 -1.58 8.00 12.91
CA PHE A 252 -0.82 8.13 11.66
C PHE A 252 -1.53 7.47 10.47
N ASN A 253 -1.01 7.73 9.27
CA ASN A 253 -1.47 7.13 8.03
C ASN A 253 -0.28 6.89 7.07
N SER A 254 -0.54 6.36 5.87
CA SER A 254 0.46 6.08 4.85
C SER A 254 -0.12 6.14 3.44
N ALA A 255 0.73 6.50 2.47
CA ALA A 255 0.54 6.34 1.04
C ALA A 255 0.24 4.88 0.61
N SER A 256 0.57 3.90 1.46
CA SER A 256 0.61 2.49 1.05
C SER A 256 -0.77 1.89 0.77
N LYS A 257 -1.77 2.20 1.58
CA LYS A 257 -3.06 1.48 1.57
C LYS A 257 -4.09 2.22 0.75
N GLN A 258 -4.78 3.20 1.33
CA GLN A 258 -5.85 3.95 0.65
C GLN A 258 -5.41 4.69 -0.62
N PHE A 259 -4.10 4.85 -0.84
CA PHE A 259 -3.56 5.51 -2.02
C PHE A 259 -2.81 4.58 -2.97
N GLY A 260 -2.72 3.27 -2.73
CA GLY A 260 -2.06 2.37 -3.69
C GLY A 260 -0.53 2.50 -3.82
N LYS A 261 0.09 3.47 -3.15
CA LYS A 261 1.50 3.86 -3.35
C LYS A 261 2.40 3.22 -2.29
N THR A 262 2.40 1.89 -2.22
CA THR A 262 3.22 1.14 -1.24
C THR A 262 4.73 1.33 -1.47
N GLY A 263 5.16 1.46 -2.73
CA GLY A 263 6.56 1.62 -3.13
C GLY A 263 7.16 3.00 -2.80
N THR A 264 6.34 4.04 -2.64
CA THR A 264 6.86 5.38 -2.28
C THR A 264 7.38 5.45 -0.85
N ARG A 265 7.07 4.43 -0.03
CA ARG A 265 7.48 4.32 1.37
C ARG A 265 7.16 5.59 2.17
N CYS A 266 5.97 6.17 1.97
CA CYS A 266 5.57 7.38 2.71
C CYS A 266 4.53 7.04 3.80
N GLY A 267 4.95 7.10 5.06
CA GLY A 267 4.06 7.17 6.24
C GLY A 267 4.09 8.60 6.77
N TYR A 268 3.01 9.09 7.37
CA TYR A 268 2.97 10.44 7.91
C TYR A 268 2.18 10.54 9.21
N ILE A 269 2.59 11.50 10.05
CA ILE A 269 2.02 11.79 11.36
C ILE A 269 2.04 13.30 11.61
N TRP A 270 0.97 13.81 12.22
CA TRP A 270 0.99 15.11 12.89
C TRP A 270 1.25 14.87 14.37
N TYR A 271 2.52 14.94 14.75
CA TYR A 271 2.99 14.64 16.09
C TYR A 271 2.49 15.70 17.10
N PRO A 272 1.72 15.30 18.13
CA PRO A 272 1.03 16.24 19.01
C PRO A 272 1.96 16.81 20.08
N THR A 273 2.89 17.69 19.72
CA THR A 273 3.87 18.28 20.65
C THR A 273 3.26 19.09 21.81
N TYR A 274 1.98 19.47 21.69
CA TYR A 274 1.21 20.10 22.77
C TYR A 274 0.82 19.12 23.90
N ASP A 275 0.85 17.81 23.62
CA ASP A 275 0.61 16.76 24.61
C ASP A 275 1.89 16.56 25.44
N THR A 276 1.75 16.58 26.77
CA THR A 276 2.90 16.55 27.69
C THR A 276 3.68 15.23 27.62
N TYR A 277 3.00 14.11 27.37
CA TYR A 277 3.64 12.82 27.19
C TYR A 277 4.30 12.70 25.81
N ALA A 278 3.62 13.15 24.76
CA ALA A 278 4.24 13.23 23.44
C ALA A 278 5.49 14.12 23.45
N SER A 279 5.47 15.24 24.16
CA SER A 279 6.64 16.09 24.33
C SER A 279 7.77 15.39 25.11
N SER A 280 7.46 14.53 26.09
CA SER A 280 8.48 13.83 26.88
C SER A 280 9.22 12.76 26.07
N ILE A 281 8.54 12.09 25.13
CA ILE A 281 9.14 11.05 24.29
C ILE A 281 9.72 11.55 22.96
N PHE A 282 9.47 12.83 22.63
CA PHE A 282 9.82 13.47 21.35
C PHE A 282 11.27 13.20 20.93
N LYS A 283 12.23 13.43 21.83
CA LYS A 283 13.65 13.29 21.52
C LYS A 283 14.01 11.89 21.04
N ASN A 284 13.50 10.84 21.70
CA ASN A 284 13.83 9.47 21.33
C ASN A 284 13.09 9.01 20.08
N PHE A 285 11.85 9.45 19.89
CA PHE A 285 11.12 9.23 18.64
C PHE A 285 11.90 9.79 17.44
N PHE A 286 12.29 11.07 17.49
CA PHE A 286 13.00 11.74 16.39
C PHE A 286 14.45 11.27 16.23
N ASN A 287 15.14 10.92 17.32
CA ASN A 287 16.47 10.30 17.24
C ASN A 287 16.41 8.97 16.46
N PHE A 288 15.42 8.12 16.76
CA PHE A 288 15.27 6.85 16.07
C PHE A 288 15.04 7.04 14.58
N THR A 289 14.13 7.94 14.20
CA THR A 289 13.79 8.17 12.78
C THR A 289 15.00 8.60 11.98
N SER A 290 15.86 9.42 12.58
CA SER A 290 17.04 9.94 11.90
C SER A 290 18.22 8.97 11.91
N TYR A 291 18.43 8.21 12.98
CA TYR A 291 19.49 7.19 13.00
C TYR A 291 19.17 5.99 12.11
N SER A 292 17.89 5.63 11.96
CA SER A 292 17.50 4.43 11.21
C SER A 292 17.44 4.64 9.70
N THR A 293 17.09 5.85 9.23
CA THR A 293 16.86 6.11 7.80
C THR A 293 17.43 7.43 7.31
N VAL A 294 17.90 8.32 8.20
CA VAL A 294 18.22 9.72 7.88
C VAL A 294 17.03 10.46 7.24
N GLY A 295 15.80 10.03 7.57
CA GLY A 295 14.54 10.54 7.01
C GLY A 295 13.94 9.65 5.91
N ALA A 296 12.72 9.97 5.46
CA ALA A 296 12.11 9.33 4.29
C ALA A 296 12.64 9.94 2.98
N GLY A 297 12.44 9.24 1.85
CA GLY A 297 12.90 9.69 0.54
C GLY A 297 12.10 10.89 0.00
N SER A 298 12.78 11.95 -0.41
CA SER A 298 12.17 13.16 -0.99
C SER A 298 11.46 12.88 -2.32
N SER A 299 11.99 11.98 -3.16
CA SER A 299 11.37 11.58 -4.43
C SER A 299 10.04 10.86 -4.24
N GLY A 300 9.98 9.89 -3.33
CA GLY A 300 8.75 9.17 -3.00
C GLY A 300 7.68 10.08 -2.39
N LEU A 301 8.08 11.04 -1.56
CA LEU A 301 7.18 12.08 -1.05
C LEU A 301 6.66 12.97 -2.19
N ALA A 302 7.52 13.45 -3.09
CA ALA A 302 7.11 14.30 -4.20
C ALA A 302 6.12 13.59 -5.13
N GLU A 303 6.35 12.32 -5.47
CA GLU A 303 5.41 11.51 -6.26
C GLU A 303 4.07 11.37 -5.54
N PHE A 304 4.09 11.08 -4.24
CA PHE A 304 2.88 10.97 -3.45
C PHE A 304 2.10 12.30 -3.41
N LEU A 305 2.77 13.43 -3.19
CA LEU A 305 2.13 14.75 -3.18
C LEU A 305 1.57 15.14 -4.55
N ASN A 306 2.18 14.71 -5.66
CA ASN A 306 1.62 14.91 -7.01
C ASN A 306 0.29 14.17 -7.17
N LEU A 307 0.17 12.95 -6.65
CA LEU A 307 -1.10 12.22 -6.62
C LEU A 307 -2.14 12.94 -5.77
N ILE A 308 -1.78 13.42 -4.57
CA ILE A 308 -2.71 14.15 -3.70
C ILE A 308 -3.19 15.45 -4.36
N LYS A 309 -2.29 16.20 -5.01
CA LYS A 309 -2.67 17.39 -5.80
C LYS A 309 -3.60 17.03 -6.94
N ALA A 310 -3.38 15.93 -7.64
CA ALA A 310 -4.30 15.48 -8.70
C ALA A 310 -5.70 15.14 -8.16
N PHE A 311 -5.80 14.56 -6.94
CA PHE A 311 -7.09 14.44 -6.28
C PHE A 311 -7.70 15.80 -5.95
N LEU A 312 -6.92 16.74 -5.40
CA LEU A 312 -7.41 18.08 -5.12
C LEU A 312 -7.87 18.83 -6.37
N ASP A 313 -7.24 18.59 -7.52
CA ASP A 313 -7.67 19.16 -8.79
C ASP A 313 -8.96 18.51 -9.32
N SER A 314 -9.27 17.27 -8.91
CA SER A 314 -10.51 16.60 -9.29
C SER A 314 -11.72 17.24 -8.59
N PRO A 315 -12.89 17.40 -9.25
CA PRO A 315 -14.07 18.01 -8.65
C PRO A 315 -14.55 17.30 -7.37
N ASP A 316 -14.37 15.98 -7.30
CA ASP A 316 -14.87 15.11 -6.25
C ASP A 316 -13.79 14.62 -5.27
N ALA A 317 -12.57 15.14 -5.36
CA ALA A 317 -11.41 14.70 -4.57
C ALA A 317 -11.11 13.20 -4.65
N GLY A 318 -11.36 12.56 -5.79
CA GLY A 318 -11.20 11.11 -6.01
C GLY A 318 -12.29 10.26 -5.36
N LYS A 319 -13.47 10.82 -5.05
CA LYS A 319 -14.59 10.08 -4.47
C LYS A 319 -15.08 8.96 -5.40
N GLY A 320 -15.18 9.21 -6.70
CA GLY A 320 -15.56 8.19 -7.69
C GLY A 320 -14.60 7.00 -7.69
N LEU A 321 -13.29 7.28 -7.69
CA LEU A 321 -12.26 6.24 -7.62
C LEU A 321 -12.39 5.39 -6.35
N ARG A 322 -12.60 6.02 -5.19
CA ARG A 322 -12.79 5.30 -3.92
C ARG A 322 -14.07 4.46 -3.92
N GLU A 323 -15.14 4.96 -4.56
CA GLU A 323 -16.39 4.22 -4.70
C GLU A 323 -16.22 2.99 -5.62
N ASP A 324 -15.49 3.11 -6.72
CA ASP A 324 -15.17 1.98 -7.61
C ASP A 324 -14.24 0.97 -6.94
N ALA A 325 -13.27 1.43 -6.13
CA ALA A 325 -12.47 0.55 -5.26
C ALA A 325 -13.35 -0.22 -4.28
N ARG A 326 -14.29 0.47 -3.61
CA ARG A 326 -15.22 -0.14 -2.66
C ARG A 326 -16.10 -1.19 -3.34
N LYS A 327 -16.74 -0.86 -4.46
CA LYS A 327 -17.56 -1.80 -5.24
C LYS A 327 -16.76 -3.03 -5.67
N SER A 328 -15.53 -2.80 -6.16
CA SER A 328 -14.62 -3.89 -6.53
C SER A 328 -14.32 -4.78 -5.33
N LEU A 329 -13.94 -4.22 -4.17
CA LEU A 329 -13.65 -5.01 -2.97
C LEU A 329 -14.86 -5.79 -2.45
N PHE A 330 -16.06 -5.20 -2.51
CA PHE A 330 -17.31 -5.91 -2.22
C PHE A 330 -17.50 -7.12 -3.13
N ASN A 331 -17.44 -6.92 -4.44
CA ASN A 331 -17.67 -7.99 -5.39
C ASN A 331 -16.58 -9.07 -5.31
N ARG A 332 -15.32 -8.66 -5.12
CA ARG A 332 -14.19 -9.57 -4.89
C ARG A 332 -14.40 -10.41 -3.64
N HIS A 333 -14.86 -9.80 -2.55
CA HIS A 333 -15.16 -10.52 -1.31
C HIS A 333 -16.27 -11.55 -1.53
N GLU A 334 -17.41 -11.16 -2.10
CA GLU A 334 -18.56 -12.06 -2.34
C GLU A 334 -18.19 -13.25 -3.23
N LEU A 335 -17.43 -13.01 -4.30
CA LEU A 335 -16.98 -14.07 -5.21
C LEU A 335 -16.03 -15.04 -4.51
N VAL A 336 -15.04 -14.53 -3.77
CA VAL A 336 -14.07 -15.38 -3.07
C VAL A 336 -14.75 -16.15 -1.94
N GLU A 337 -15.58 -15.51 -1.13
CA GLU A 337 -16.35 -16.15 -0.06
C GLU A 337 -17.17 -17.31 -0.62
N LYS A 338 -17.96 -17.07 -1.67
CA LYS A 338 -18.79 -18.09 -2.30
C LYS A 338 -17.98 -19.30 -2.74
N GLU A 339 -16.91 -19.09 -3.50
CA GLU A 339 -16.13 -20.20 -4.06
C GLU A 339 -15.29 -20.91 -2.99
N LEU A 340 -14.80 -20.17 -1.99
CA LEU A 340 -14.07 -20.74 -0.87
C LEU A 340 -14.97 -21.64 -0.01
N LEU A 341 -16.22 -21.24 0.25
CA LEU A 341 -17.19 -22.03 1.01
C LEU A 341 -17.68 -23.26 0.24
N ILE A 342 -17.73 -23.21 -1.10
CA ILE A 342 -17.99 -24.40 -1.93
C ILE A 342 -16.80 -25.38 -1.83
N ARG A 343 -15.57 -24.86 -1.91
CA ARG A 343 -14.35 -25.69 -1.90
C ARG A 343 -14.05 -26.29 -0.53
N TYR A 344 -14.27 -25.53 0.54
CA TYR A 344 -14.03 -25.92 1.94
C TYR A 344 -15.30 -25.72 2.79
N PRO A 345 -16.31 -26.62 2.65
CA PRO A 345 -17.59 -26.49 3.33
C PRO A 345 -17.46 -26.43 4.86
N GLY A 346 -18.21 -25.51 5.47
CA GLY A 346 -18.18 -25.29 6.93
C GLY A 346 -17.06 -24.37 7.42
N SER A 347 -16.26 -23.80 6.52
CA SER A 347 -15.34 -22.70 6.86
C SER A 347 -16.12 -21.46 7.30
N ASN A 348 -15.49 -20.60 8.09
CA ASN A 348 -16.10 -19.35 8.58
C ASN A 348 -15.37 -18.14 8.02
N ILE A 349 -16.10 -17.22 7.38
CA ILE A 349 -15.55 -15.95 6.88
C ILE A 349 -15.73 -14.89 7.96
N LEU A 350 -14.62 -14.36 8.49
CA LEU A 350 -14.63 -13.40 9.59
C LEU A 350 -14.48 -11.96 9.11
N SER A 351 -13.87 -11.76 7.94
CA SER A 351 -13.74 -10.45 7.32
C SER A 351 -15.05 -9.97 6.73
N ILE A 352 -15.31 -8.68 6.81
CA ILE A 352 -16.51 -8.06 6.23
C ILE A 352 -16.33 -7.77 4.72
N PRO A 353 -17.43 -7.64 3.95
CA PRO A 353 -17.40 -7.03 2.62
C PRO A 353 -16.80 -5.62 2.66
N GLY A 354 -16.03 -5.26 1.62
CA GLY A 354 -15.28 -4.00 1.58
C GLY A 354 -13.98 -4.01 2.40
N SER A 355 -13.62 -5.12 3.04
CA SER A 355 -12.31 -5.33 3.63
C SER A 355 -11.23 -5.45 2.53
N PRO A 356 -10.03 -4.87 2.71
CA PRO A 356 -8.91 -5.03 1.78
C PRO A 356 -8.38 -6.47 1.70
N THR A 357 -8.72 -7.29 2.70
CA THR A 357 -8.29 -8.68 2.85
C THR A 357 -9.48 -9.56 3.21
N LEU A 358 -9.43 -10.84 2.81
CA LEU A 358 -10.34 -11.85 3.32
C LEU A 358 -9.65 -12.62 4.43
N PHE A 359 -10.34 -12.76 5.56
CA PHE A 359 -9.89 -13.48 6.74
C PHE A 359 -10.87 -14.60 7.05
N ALA A 360 -10.40 -15.82 7.06
CA ALA A 360 -11.25 -17.00 7.18
C ALA A 360 -10.62 -18.07 8.08
N LYS A 361 -11.48 -18.76 8.83
CA LYS A 361 -11.16 -20.01 9.51
C LYS A 361 -11.54 -21.17 8.59
N ILE A 362 -10.56 -21.90 8.07
CA ILE A 362 -10.76 -22.99 7.13
C ILE A 362 -11.15 -24.26 7.85
N LYS A 363 -12.22 -24.90 7.38
CA LYS A 363 -12.65 -26.22 7.82
C LYS A 363 -12.16 -27.27 6.84
N ASP A 364 -11.22 -28.10 7.28
CA ASP A 364 -10.69 -29.23 6.52
C ASP A 364 -10.26 -30.34 7.48
N SER A 365 -10.42 -31.61 7.11
CA SER A 365 -10.04 -32.76 7.95
C SER A 365 -8.54 -32.87 8.20
N ARG A 366 -7.71 -32.23 7.36
CA ARG A 366 -6.24 -32.15 7.54
C ARG A 366 -5.84 -31.21 8.67
N VAL A 367 -6.73 -30.33 9.13
CA VAL A 367 -6.56 -29.53 10.34
C VAL A 367 -6.87 -30.41 11.56
N PRO A 368 -6.00 -30.51 12.58
CA PRO A 368 -4.89 -29.60 12.91
C PRO A 368 -3.50 -30.05 12.44
N ILE A 369 -3.37 -31.16 11.71
CA ILE A 369 -2.08 -31.75 11.30
C ILE A 369 -1.33 -30.83 10.33
N LYS A 370 -2.07 -30.07 9.50
CA LYS A 370 -1.52 -29.06 8.58
C LYS A 370 -2.11 -27.69 8.84
N LYS A 371 -1.34 -26.65 8.50
CA LYS A 371 -1.84 -25.28 8.49
C LYS A 371 -2.83 -25.10 7.33
N ALA A 372 -3.87 -24.30 7.56
CA ALA A 372 -4.83 -23.97 6.51
C ALA A 372 -4.17 -23.30 5.29
N SER A 373 -3.12 -22.49 5.51
CA SER A 373 -2.31 -21.89 4.44
C SER A 373 -1.64 -22.95 3.55
N ASP A 374 -1.14 -24.03 4.14
CA ASP A 374 -0.40 -25.07 3.43
C ASP A 374 -1.36 -25.94 2.64
N ILE A 375 -2.57 -26.15 3.16
CA ILE A 375 -3.67 -26.81 2.45
C ILE A 375 -4.02 -26.05 1.16
N LEU A 376 -4.17 -24.72 1.22
CA LEU A 376 -4.44 -23.91 0.02
C LEU A 376 -3.27 -23.94 -0.97
N LEU A 377 -2.03 -23.98 -0.47
CA LEU A 377 -0.85 -24.11 -1.32
C LEU A 377 -0.82 -25.46 -2.04
N GLU A 378 -1.10 -26.55 -1.35
CA GLU A 378 -1.13 -27.91 -1.92
C GLU A 378 -2.28 -28.10 -2.92
N ASP A 379 -3.47 -27.62 -2.58
CA ASP A 379 -4.68 -27.87 -3.37
C ASP A 379 -4.79 -26.94 -4.60
N LEU A 380 -4.27 -25.71 -4.50
CA LEU A 380 -4.55 -24.65 -5.47
C LEU A 380 -3.30 -23.93 -5.97
N SER A 381 -2.12 -24.27 -5.44
CA SER A 381 -0.86 -23.53 -5.67
C SER A 381 -1.02 -22.04 -5.33
N ILE A 382 -1.67 -21.73 -4.19
CA ILE A 382 -1.90 -20.37 -3.69
C ILE A 382 -1.20 -20.17 -2.36
N ALA A 383 -0.27 -19.22 -2.31
CA ALA A 383 0.36 -18.80 -1.07
C ALA A 383 -0.47 -17.68 -0.40
N VAL A 384 -0.91 -17.94 0.83
CA VAL A 384 -1.63 -16.98 1.70
C VAL A 384 -0.91 -16.84 3.05
N ASN A 385 -1.31 -15.88 3.88
CA ASN A 385 -0.75 -15.78 5.23
C ASN A 385 -1.51 -16.70 6.18
N ASN A 386 -0.80 -17.35 7.08
CA ASN A 386 -1.36 -18.06 8.23
C ASN A 386 -1.85 -17.08 9.32
N GLY A 387 -2.77 -17.51 10.18
CA GLY A 387 -3.32 -16.70 11.27
C GLY A 387 -2.43 -16.53 12.51
N GLU A 388 -1.45 -17.41 12.77
CA GLU A 388 -0.57 -17.35 13.94
C GLU A 388 0.10 -15.99 14.13
N PRO A 389 0.70 -15.35 13.09
CA PRO A 389 1.32 -14.04 13.25
C PRO A 389 0.33 -12.90 13.58
N MET A 390 -0.98 -13.16 13.45
CA MET A 390 -2.06 -12.20 13.70
C MET A 390 -2.78 -12.50 15.03
N GLY A 391 -2.24 -13.42 15.84
CA GLY A 391 -2.80 -13.78 17.14
C GLY A 391 -3.93 -14.81 17.09
N GLU A 392 -4.00 -15.62 16.03
CA GLU A 392 -5.00 -16.67 15.83
C GLU A 392 -4.36 -18.05 15.64
N SER A 393 -5.17 -19.12 15.47
CA SER A 393 -4.65 -20.48 15.28
C SER A 393 -4.26 -20.80 13.82
N ASN A 394 -3.63 -21.97 13.61
CA ASN A 394 -3.26 -22.49 12.28
C ASN A 394 -4.43 -22.79 11.34
N GLU A 395 -5.66 -22.71 11.84
CA GLU A 395 -6.89 -22.89 11.07
C GLU A 395 -7.24 -21.63 10.26
N PHE A 396 -6.61 -20.50 10.58
CA PHE A 396 -6.94 -19.22 9.98
C PHE A 396 -6.00 -18.86 8.82
N ILE A 397 -6.57 -18.20 7.81
CA ILE A 397 -5.85 -17.63 6.69
C ILE A 397 -6.21 -16.15 6.48
N ARG A 398 -5.26 -15.38 5.97
CA ARG A 398 -5.50 -14.06 5.37
C ARG A 398 -5.02 -14.03 3.93
N LEU A 399 -5.91 -13.64 3.02
CA LEU A 399 -5.61 -13.39 1.61
C LEU A 399 -5.87 -11.94 1.23
N ASN A 400 -5.09 -11.42 0.28
CA ASN A 400 -5.22 -10.07 -0.23
C ASN A 400 -6.32 -9.96 -1.29
N LEU A 401 -7.37 -9.18 -1.01
CA LEU A 401 -8.42 -8.84 -1.98
C LEU A 401 -8.08 -7.60 -2.81
N SER A 402 -7.08 -6.83 -2.41
CA SER A 402 -6.62 -5.61 -3.09
C SER A 402 -5.50 -5.85 -4.11
N GLY A 403 -5.17 -7.12 -4.38
CA GLY A 403 -4.19 -7.52 -5.39
C GLY A 403 -4.63 -7.24 -6.83
N TYR A 404 -3.82 -7.63 -7.80
CA TYR A 404 -4.17 -7.51 -9.21
C TYR A 404 -5.38 -8.39 -9.58
N SER A 405 -6.23 -7.85 -10.45
CA SER A 405 -7.44 -8.51 -10.93
C SER A 405 -7.16 -9.86 -11.58
N GLU A 406 -6.12 -9.97 -12.41
CA GLU A 406 -5.79 -11.21 -13.13
C GLU A 406 -5.39 -12.35 -12.16
N LEU A 407 -4.58 -12.05 -11.14
CA LEU A 407 -4.21 -13.03 -10.12
C LEU A 407 -5.44 -13.51 -9.32
N LEU A 408 -6.37 -12.59 -9.03
CA LEU A 408 -7.59 -12.92 -8.31
C LEU A 408 -8.57 -13.74 -9.16
N VAL A 409 -8.68 -13.44 -10.45
CA VAL A 409 -9.46 -14.22 -11.42
C VAL A 409 -8.93 -15.64 -11.53
N GLU A 410 -7.62 -15.79 -11.68
CA GLU A 410 -6.98 -17.10 -11.73
C GLU A 410 -7.21 -17.87 -10.42
N PHE A 411 -7.10 -17.22 -9.26
CA PHE A 411 -7.44 -17.82 -7.98
C PHE A 411 -8.90 -18.30 -7.92
N LEU A 412 -9.87 -17.47 -8.31
CA LEU A 412 -11.29 -17.84 -8.35
C LEU A 412 -11.56 -19.01 -9.31
N ASN A 413 -10.89 -19.03 -10.46
CA ASN A 413 -11.00 -20.11 -11.43
C ASN A 413 -10.43 -21.42 -10.86
N ARG A 414 -9.31 -21.38 -10.11
CA ARG A 414 -8.75 -22.54 -9.39
C ARG A 414 -9.67 -23.02 -8.27
N LEU A 415 -10.23 -22.10 -7.46
CA LEU A 415 -11.21 -22.46 -6.41
C LEU A 415 -12.42 -23.20 -7.00
N SER A 416 -12.93 -22.71 -8.13
CA SER A 416 -14.11 -23.28 -8.77
C SER A 416 -13.85 -24.49 -9.68
N ASN A 417 -12.57 -24.79 -9.94
CA ASN A 417 -12.11 -25.78 -10.92
C ASN A 417 -12.70 -25.57 -12.33
N LYS A 418 -12.96 -24.30 -12.72
CA LYS A 418 -13.56 -23.90 -14.01
C LYS A 418 -13.03 -22.53 -14.43
N LYS A 419 -12.84 -22.30 -15.74
CA LYS A 419 -12.57 -20.96 -16.30
C LYS A 419 -13.89 -20.19 -16.48
N LYS A 420 -14.44 -19.64 -15.40
CA LYS A 420 -15.72 -18.92 -15.43
C LYS A 420 -15.60 -17.42 -15.14
N TYR A 421 -14.55 -17.00 -14.48
CA TYR A 421 -14.34 -15.60 -14.10
C TYR A 421 -13.36 -14.92 -15.03
N ASN A 422 -13.57 -13.62 -15.20
CA ASN A 422 -12.77 -12.71 -16.00
C ASN A 422 -12.52 -11.40 -15.23
N ARG A 423 -11.63 -10.55 -15.74
CA ARG A 423 -11.25 -9.29 -15.09
C ARG A 423 -12.43 -8.37 -14.76
N SER A 424 -13.42 -8.28 -15.65
CA SER A 424 -14.63 -7.46 -15.44
C SER A 424 -15.47 -7.90 -14.25
N ASP A 425 -15.31 -9.14 -13.81
CA ASP A 425 -16.00 -9.67 -12.64
C ASP A 425 -15.34 -9.22 -11.33
N VAL A 426 -14.10 -8.71 -11.35
CA VAL A 426 -13.37 -8.35 -10.11
C VAL A 426 -12.91 -6.89 -10.10
N LEU A 427 -12.90 -6.21 -11.24
CA LEU A 427 -12.60 -4.78 -11.34
C LEU A 427 -13.83 -4.04 -11.86
N LEU A 428 -14.56 -3.42 -10.94
CA LEU A 428 -15.71 -2.59 -11.24
C LEU A 428 -15.25 -1.14 -11.32
N THR A 429 -15.31 -0.57 -12.52
CA THR A 429 -15.01 0.85 -12.76
C THR A 429 -16.16 1.50 -13.54
N THR A 430 -16.55 2.69 -13.13
CA THR A 430 -17.55 3.51 -13.83
C THR A 430 -16.90 4.44 -14.86
N VAL A 431 -15.57 4.53 -14.83
CA VAL A 431 -14.77 5.40 -15.68
C VAL A 431 -13.81 4.54 -16.50
N GLN A 432 -13.61 4.94 -17.75
CA GLN A 432 -12.55 4.41 -18.60
C GLN A 432 -11.98 5.60 -19.38
N GLU A 433 -11.19 6.42 -18.71
CA GLU A 433 -10.47 7.50 -19.37
C GLU A 433 -9.47 6.91 -20.35
N CYS A 434 -9.64 7.28 -21.63
CA CYS A 434 -8.65 7.04 -22.67
C CYS A 434 -8.08 8.36 -23.12
N SER A 435 -6.82 8.60 -22.76
CA SER A 435 -6.11 9.76 -23.26
C SER A 435 -5.66 9.52 -24.71
N THR A 436 -5.80 10.57 -25.53
CA THR A 436 -5.29 10.66 -26.88
C THR A 436 -4.16 11.67 -26.90
N THR A 437 -3.03 11.32 -27.51
CA THR A 437 -1.90 12.23 -27.71
C THR A 437 -1.59 12.35 -29.19
N LYS A 438 -1.51 13.58 -29.68
CA LYS A 438 -0.96 13.87 -31.01
C LYS A 438 0.55 14.06 -30.86
N VAL A 439 1.33 13.37 -31.68
CA VAL A 439 2.79 13.44 -31.71
C VAL A 439 3.19 14.01 -33.08
N CYS A 440 3.69 15.24 -33.09
CA CYS A 440 4.10 15.93 -34.31
C CYS A 440 5.62 15.86 -34.46
N SER A 441 6.14 15.49 -35.64
CA SER A 441 7.59 15.38 -35.86
C SER A 441 8.35 16.70 -35.63
N GLN A 442 7.69 17.84 -35.85
CA GLN A 442 8.26 19.17 -35.60
C GLN A 442 8.51 19.47 -34.12
N GLU A 443 7.78 18.83 -33.21
CA GLU A 443 7.88 19.06 -31.76
C GLU A 443 8.92 18.14 -31.10
N LEU A 444 9.41 17.13 -31.81
CA LEU A 444 10.35 16.14 -31.28
C LEU A 444 11.79 16.58 -31.50
N LYS A 445 12.53 16.78 -30.40
CA LYS A 445 13.95 17.17 -30.45
C LYS A 445 14.86 16.13 -31.13
N ASN A 446 14.48 14.85 -31.15
CA ASN A 446 15.27 13.74 -31.70
C ASN A 446 14.41 12.71 -32.46
N THR A 447 13.26 13.09 -33.02
CA THR A 447 12.26 12.17 -33.64
C THR A 447 11.66 11.11 -32.70
N LEU A 448 12.12 11.01 -31.46
CA LEU A 448 11.71 10.00 -30.49
C LEU A 448 10.61 10.52 -29.56
N TYR A 449 9.54 9.76 -29.45
CA TYR A 449 8.50 9.88 -28.44
C TYR A 449 8.48 8.63 -27.56
N VAL A 450 8.54 8.80 -26.24
CA VAL A 450 8.46 7.68 -25.28
C VAL A 450 7.05 7.61 -24.72
N VAL A 451 6.40 6.46 -24.88
CA VAL A 451 5.00 6.26 -24.48
C VAL A 451 4.87 6.33 -22.95
N SER A 452 3.91 7.12 -22.48
CA SER A 452 3.53 7.15 -21.07
C SER A 452 2.47 6.07 -20.78
N PRO A 453 2.57 5.36 -19.64
CA PRO A 453 1.48 4.51 -19.17
C PRO A 453 0.22 5.37 -18.94
N GLY A 454 -0.92 4.93 -19.49
CA GLY A 454 -2.21 5.65 -19.45
C GLY A 454 -2.69 6.24 -20.78
N ILE A 455 -1.85 6.22 -21.83
CA ILE A 455 -2.27 6.60 -23.20
C ILE A 455 -2.99 5.44 -23.87
N CYS A 456 -4.11 5.72 -24.53
CA CYS A 456 -4.81 4.74 -25.36
C CYS A 456 -4.63 4.98 -26.85
N HIS A 457 -4.51 6.24 -27.26
CA HIS A 457 -4.44 6.60 -28.67
C HIS A 457 -3.27 7.53 -28.92
N ILE A 458 -2.42 7.17 -29.89
CA ILE A 458 -1.32 8.00 -30.35
C ILE A 458 -1.57 8.31 -31.83
N GLU A 459 -1.76 9.58 -32.14
CA GLU A 459 -1.86 10.08 -33.50
C GLU A 459 -0.52 10.67 -33.92
N ALA A 460 0.20 9.97 -34.79
CA ALA A 460 1.53 10.36 -35.23
C ALA A 460 1.45 11.13 -36.55
N ASP A 461 1.92 12.38 -36.53
CA ASP A 461 1.98 13.31 -37.65
C ASP A 461 3.44 13.50 -38.10
N ALA A 462 3.86 12.66 -39.03
CA ALA A 462 5.23 12.57 -39.55
C ALA A 462 5.48 13.53 -40.73
N ILE A 463 4.63 14.53 -40.93
CA ILE A 463 4.69 15.39 -42.13
C ILE A 463 6.08 16.02 -42.36
N ASN A 464 6.77 16.44 -41.29
CA ASN A 464 8.05 17.14 -41.34
C ASN A 464 9.28 16.22 -41.13
N GLY A 465 9.08 14.91 -40.98
CA GLY A 465 10.17 13.96 -40.73
C GLY A 465 9.69 12.68 -40.05
N PRO A 466 10.52 11.62 -40.03
CA PRO A 466 10.16 10.36 -39.40
C PRO A 466 9.91 10.52 -37.89
N ILE A 467 9.08 9.64 -37.34
CA ILE A 467 8.81 9.56 -35.90
C ILE A 467 9.14 8.16 -35.41
N GLU A 468 9.84 8.07 -34.28
CA GLU A 468 9.99 6.84 -33.52
C GLU A 468 9.16 6.91 -32.24
N ILE A 469 8.28 5.93 -32.04
CA ILE A 469 7.48 5.76 -30.84
C ILE A 469 8.06 4.56 -30.07
N LEU A 470 8.66 4.82 -28.93
CA LEU A 470 9.27 3.83 -28.05
C LEU A 470 8.33 3.49 -26.90
N PHE A 471 7.99 2.20 -26.81
CA PHE A 471 7.25 1.60 -25.71
C PHE A 471 8.27 1.07 -24.67
N PRO A 472 8.47 1.76 -23.53
CA PRO A 472 9.45 1.35 -22.53
C PRO A 472 8.96 0.12 -21.76
N SER A 473 9.87 -0.69 -21.25
CA SER A 473 9.51 -1.81 -20.37
C SER A 473 8.92 -1.28 -19.05
N PHE A 474 7.81 -1.86 -18.60
CA PHE A 474 7.20 -1.51 -17.31
C PHE A 474 7.43 -2.62 -16.28
N ILE A 475 7.65 -2.25 -15.02
CA ILE A 475 7.89 -3.23 -13.94
C ILE A 475 6.66 -3.36 -13.02
N ASP A 476 5.73 -2.40 -13.08
CA ASP A 476 4.68 -2.22 -12.08
C ASP A 476 3.24 -2.39 -12.62
N TYR A 477 3.04 -3.07 -13.77
CA TYR A 477 1.70 -3.30 -14.32
C TYR A 477 1.54 -4.73 -14.83
N ASP A 478 0.55 -5.45 -14.30
CA ASP A 478 0.22 -6.78 -14.82
C ASP A 478 -0.37 -6.70 -16.25
N LEU A 479 -1.15 -5.66 -16.55
CA LEU A 479 -1.82 -5.49 -17.84
C LEU A 479 -2.11 -4.01 -18.13
N SER A 480 -1.70 -3.49 -19.31
CA SER A 480 -2.07 -2.14 -19.74
C SER A 480 -3.39 -2.10 -20.52
N ASN A 481 -3.88 -0.89 -20.81
CA ASN A 481 -4.89 -0.67 -21.85
C ASN A 481 -4.28 -1.05 -23.20
N VAL A 482 -5.13 -1.36 -24.17
CA VAL A 482 -4.71 -1.46 -25.56
C VAL A 482 -4.40 -0.05 -26.07
N ILE A 483 -3.18 0.15 -26.56
CA ILE A 483 -2.68 1.39 -27.12
C ILE A 483 -2.69 1.29 -28.64
N SER A 484 -3.48 2.15 -29.28
CA SER A 484 -3.58 2.30 -30.72
C SER A 484 -2.64 3.39 -31.20
N VAL A 485 -1.66 3.05 -32.03
CA VAL A 485 -0.80 4.01 -32.73
C VAL A 485 -1.25 4.14 -34.17
N LYS A 486 -1.55 5.35 -34.62
CA LYS A 486 -2.07 5.65 -35.96
C LYS A 486 -1.22 6.73 -36.63
N LYS A 487 -0.76 6.47 -37.86
CA LYS A 487 -0.20 7.52 -38.73
C LYS A 487 -1.35 8.34 -39.32
N ILE A 488 -1.32 9.67 -39.17
CA ILE A 488 -2.43 10.53 -39.63
C ILE A 488 -2.08 11.35 -40.89
N ASP A 489 -0.82 11.52 -41.22
CA ASP A 489 -0.36 12.30 -42.37
C ASP A 489 -0.11 11.45 -43.63
N SER A 490 -0.11 12.11 -44.79
CA SER A 490 0.11 11.50 -46.10
C SER A 490 1.54 11.59 -46.61
N SER A 491 2.52 12.02 -45.79
CA SER A 491 3.90 12.10 -46.23
C SER A 491 4.52 10.71 -46.39
N SER A 492 5.64 10.63 -47.11
CA SER A 492 6.44 9.41 -47.24
C SER A 492 7.27 9.07 -45.99
N HIS A 493 7.30 9.96 -44.99
CA HIS A 493 8.03 9.70 -43.75
C HIS A 493 7.35 8.60 -42.94
N GLN A 494 8.17 7.80 -42.28
CA GLN A 494 7.69 6.61 -41.57
C GLN A 494 7.45 6.91 -40.10
N VAL A 495 6.48 6.20 -39.52
CA VAL A 495 6.32 6.10 -38.07
C VAL A 495 6.80 4.72 -37.64
N ILE A 496 7.91 4.66 -36.91
CA ILE A 496 8.50 3.42 -36.38
C ILE A 496 7.98 3.23 -34.97
N VAL A 497 7.33 2.11 -34.70
CA VAL A 497 6.84 1.74 -33.37
C VAL A 497 7.69 0.62 -32.82
N ARG A 498 8.36 0.84 -31.68
CA ARG A 498 9.36 -0.08 -31.14
C ARG A 498 9.11 -0.40 -29.67
N ALA A 499 9.33 -1.66 -29.31
CA ALA A 499 9.52 -2.13 -27.95
C ALA A 499 10.78 -3.01 -27.88
N GLU A 500 11.14 -3.52 -26.70
CA GLU A 500 12.30 -4.41 -26.52
C GLU A 500 12.24 -5.66 -27.42
N ASN A 501 11.03 -6.20 -27.64
CA ASN A 501 10.78 -7.46 -28.32
C ASN A 501 10.19 -7.33 -29.74
N PHE A 502 9.91 -6.12 -30.24
CA PHE A 502 9.43 -5.93 -31.61
C PHE A 502 9.72 -4.53 -32.18
N ALA A 503 9.67 -4.43 -33.51
CA ALA A 503 9.59 -3.17 -34.23
C ALA A 503 8.57 -3.29 -35.39
N ALA A 504 7.75 -2.26 -35.57
CA ALA A 504 6.75 -2.17 -36.63
C ALA A 504 6.84 -0.82 -37.34
N VAL A 505 6.50 -0.77 -38.62
CA VAL A 505 6.58 0.46 -39.43
C VAL A 505 5.21 0.78 -40.01
N LEU A 506 4.75 2.01 -39.77
CA LEU A 506 3.56 2.58 -40.39
C LEU A 506 4.00 3.53 -41.52
N LYS A 507 3.58 3.23 -42.75
CA LYS A 507 3.92 4.00 -43.96
C LYS A 507 2.72 4.76 -44.49
N GLU A 508 1.56 4.11 -44.50
CA GLU A 508 0.36 4.64 -45.11
C GLU A 508 -0.44 5.52 -44.14
N PRO A 509 -1.09 6.60 -44.62
CA PRO A 509 -2.04 7.34 -43.81
C PRO A 509 -3.17 6.43 -43.32
N LYS A 510 -3.60 6.63 -42.07
CA LYS A 510 -4.61 5.82 -41.35
C LYS A 510 -4.17 4.39 -41.03
N GLN A 511 -2.93 3.99 -41.33
CA GLN A 511 -2.40 2.71 -40.85
C GLN A 511 -2.32 2.74 -39.32
N THR A 512 -2.84 1.69 -38.68
CA THR A 512 -2.93 1.57 -37.22
C THR A 512 -2.32 0.26 -36.75
N ILE A 513 -1.68 0.32 -35.59
CA ILE A 513 -1.22 -0.85 -34.84
C ILE A 513 -1.73 -0.76 -33.40
N ASN A 514 -2.19 -1.90 -32.86
CA ASN A 514 -2.66 -2.02 -31.49
C ASN A 514 -1.65 -2.82 -30.66
N ILE A 515 -1.31 -2.29 -29.50
CA ILE A 515 -0.22 -2.79 -28.66
C ILE A 515 -0.71 -2.84 -27.22
N GLN A 516 -0.39 -3.90 -26.48
CA GLN A 516 -0.72 -4.02 -25.07
C GLN A 516 0.47 -4.58 -24.29
N TRP A 517 0.71 -4.03 -23.10
CA TRP A 517 1.66 -4.60 -22.16
C TRP A 517 0.98 -5.75 -21.42
N THR A 518 1.63 -6.90 -21.43
CA THR A 518 1.26 -8.04 -20.60
C THR A 518 2.46 -8.41 -19.75
N GLN A 519 2.30 -8.41 -18.43
CA GLN A 519 3.23 -9.10 -17.56
C GLN A 519 2.70 -10.51 -17.35
N SER A 520 3.54 -11.50 -17.61
CA SER A 520 3.19 -12.85 -17.20
C SER A 520 3.05 -12.88 -15.68
N ASN A 521 2.05 -13.60 -15.19
CA ASN A 521 1.66 -13.72 -13.78
C ASN A 521 2.78 -14.24 -12.84
N TYR A 522 3.99 -14.45 -13.37
CA TYR A 522 5.13 -15.06 -12.69
C TYR A 522 6.33 -14.13 -12.79
N LEU A 523 6.88 -13.78 -11.63
CA LEU A 523 8.14 -13.08 -11.48
C LEU A 523 9.20 -13.82 -12.33
N LYS A 524 9.54 -13.27 -13.50
CA LYS A 524 10.52 -13.76 -14.49
C LYS A 524 10.05 -14.79 -15.53
N SER A 525 8.95 -14.55 -16.24
CA SER A 525 8.78 -15.19 -17.55
C SER A 525 9.39 -14.35 -18.68
N ARG A 526 9.90 -14.98 -19.74
CA ARG A 526 10.33 -14.34 -20.99
C ARG A 526 9.17 -13.72 -21.78
N ASP A 527 7.93 -13.95 -21.34
CA ASP A 527 6.72 -13.56 -22.06
C ASP A 527 6.13 -12.23 -21.55
N SER A 528 6.75 -11.62 -20.53
CA SER A 528 6.43 -10.27 -20.08
C SER A 528 6.96 -9.25 -21.09
N GLY A 529 6.09 -8.40 -21.62
CA GLY A 529 6.49 -7.43 -22.62
C GLY A 529 5.31 -6.80 -23.35
N TRP A 530 5.63 -5.88 -24.25
CA TRP A 530 4.66 -5.33 -25.18
C TRP A 530 4.36 -6.32 -26.29
N GLN A 531 3.09 -6.50 -26.62
CA GLN A 531 2.66 -7.39 -27.69
C GLN A 531 1.78 -6.65 -28.68
N ILE A 532 1.99 -6.90 -29.98
CA ILE A 532 1.10 -6.43 -31.03
C ILE A 532 -0.16 -7.29 -31.00
N ILE A 533 -1.30 -6.67 -30.69
CA ILE A 533 -2.59 -7.34 -30.70
C ILE A 533 -3.19 -7.21 -32.09
N LYS A 534 -3.37 -8.35 -32.77
CA LYS A 534 -4.13 -8.38 -34.01
C LYS A 534 -5.58 -8.02 -33.67
N ASN A 535 -6.15 -7.07 -34.41
CA ASN A 535 -7.58 -6.80 -34.33
C ASN A 535 -8.34 -8.11 -34.47
N LEU A 536 -8.93 -8.59 -33.37
CA LEU A 536 -10.08 -9.46 -33.45
C LEU A 536 -11.14 -8.62 -34.13
N SER A 537 -11.30 -8.81 -35.43
CA SER A 537 -12.41 -8.24 -36.19
C SER A 537 -13.69 -8.52 -35.39
N ARG A 538 -14.39 -7.45 -35.02
CA ARG A 538 -15.72 -7.54 -34.41
C ARG A 538 -16.67 -8.35 -35.28
#